data_AF-A0A1D8KAE7-F1
#
_entry.id   AF-A0A1D8KAE7-F1
#
_cell.length_a   1.000
_cell.length_b   1.000
_cell.length_c   1.000
_cell.angle_alpha   90.00
_cell.angle_beta   90.00
_cell.angle_gamma   90.00
#
_symmetry.space_group_name_H-M   'P 1'
#
loop_
_entity.id
_entity.type
_entity.pdbx_description
1 polymer ?
#
loop_
_entity_poly.entity_id
_entity_poly.type
_entity_poly.pdbx_seq_one_letter_code
_entity_poly.pdbx_strand_id
1 'polypeptide(L)'
;MQQNSLTIVGERLTVVAPPNAPVERLSMEGTPARFSDVTPKGRKVDGHAAHMRYLPASQQVHLDGAAELTEGANTFSSAHIVYDTKTGVVTAGTPGTRVEATLVPGKQTAPATGKPAP
;
A
#
# COMPACT_ATOMS: atom_id res chain seq x y z
N MET A 1 5.45 13.87 -0.50
CA MET A 1 6.67 13.11 -0.14
C MET A 1 7.15 12.37 -1.36
N GLN A 2 8.45 12.35 -1.65
CA GLN A 2 9.02 11.50 -2.68
C GLN A 2 10.26 10.80 -2.12
N GLN A 3 10.31 9.48 -2.23
CA GLN A 3 11.43 8.66 -1.80
C GLN A 3 11.70 7.61 -2.87
N ASN A 4 12.83 7.72 -3.58
CA ASN A 4 13.08 6.98 -4.82
C ASN A 4 11.93 7.16 -5.84
N SER A 5 11.23 6.07 -6.16
CA SER A 5 10.08 6.04 -7.08
C SER A 5 8.73 6.15 -6.35
N LEU A 6 8.74 6.08 -5.02
CA LEU A 6 7.54 6.19 -4.19
C LEU A 6 7.20 7.65 -3.98
N THR A 7 6.02 8.04 -4.45
CA THR A 7 5.41 9.36 -4.24
C THR A 7 4.17 9.19 -3.38
N ILE A 8 4.09 9.94 -2.28
CA ILE A 8 2.92 9.94 -1.41
C ILE A 8 2.40 11.38 -1.26
N VAL A 9 1.12 11.57 -1.52
CA VAL A 9 0.40 12.84 -1.52
C VAL A 9 -0.74 12.74 -0.52
N GLY A 10 -0.83 13.71 0.38
CA GLY A 10 -1.83 13.75 1.44
C GLY A 10 -1.87 15.15 2.06
N GLU A 11 -2.83 15.35 2.96
CA GLU A 11 -3.06 16.64 3.61
C GLU A 11 -2.10 16.85 4.78
N ARG A 12 -1.87 15.77 5.53
CA ARG A 12 -1.01 15.80 6.71
C ARG A 12 -0.01 14.66 6.65
N LEU A 13 1.24 15.00 6.90
CA LEU A 13 2.31 14.04 7.11
C LEU A 13 2.85 14.22 8.53
N THR A 14 2.89 13.11 9.25
CA THR A 14 3.51 12.98 10.56
C THR A 14 4.70 12.04 10.46
N VAL A 15 5.90 12.52 10.78
CA VAL A 15 7.13 11.72 10.77
C VAL A 15 7.57 11.47 12.20
N VAL A 16 7.74 10.20 12.56
CA VAL A 16 8.26 9.75 13.85
C VAL A 16 9.69 9.28 13.62
N ALA A 17 10.65 10.09 14.06
CA ALA A 17 12.08 9.80 13.99
C ALA A 17 12.71 10.08 15.36
N PRO A 18 13.30 9.08 16.03
CA PRO A 18 14.04 9.30 17.27
C PRO A 18 15.31 10.13 17.01
N PRO A 19 15.79 10.92 17.98
CA PRO A 19 16.90 11.87 17.77
C PRO A 19 18.23 11.24 17.30
N ASN A 20 18.44 9.95 17.53
CA ASN A 20 19.65 9.21 17.14
C ASN A 20 19.35 7.93 16.35
N ALA A 21 18.18 7.82 15.72
CA ALA A 21 17.78 6.61 15.01
C ALA A 21 17.18 6.95 13.63
N PRO A 22 17.22 6.01 12.67
CA PRO A 22 16.50 6.17 11.41
C PRO A 22 15.00 6.35 11.67
N VAL A 23 14.32 6.92 10.68
CA VAL A 23 12.88 7.17 10.75
C VAL A 23 12.14 5.87 11.09
N GLU A 24 11.40 5.89 12.18
CA GLU A 24 10.67 4.73 12.68
C GLU A 24 9.38 4.55 11.88
N ARG A 25 8.67 5.64 11.61
CA ARG A 25 7.34 5.62 11.00
C ARG A 25 6.99 6.94 10.34
N LEU A 26 6.38 6.87 9.16
CA LEU A 26 5.75 8.02 8.52
C LEU A 26 4.27 7.72 8.41
N SER A 27 3.43 8.57 8.97
CA SER A 27 1.98 8.48 8.85
C SER A 27 1.49 9.61 7.97
N MET A 28 0.73 9.28 6.94
CA MET A 28 0.12 10.23 6.05
C MET A 28 -1.40 10.08 6.11
N GLU A 29 -2.08 11.21 6.22
CA GLU A 29 -3.52 11.29 6.35
C GLU A 29 -4.06 12.23 5.26
N GLY A 30 -5.23 11.91 4.73
CA GLY A 30 -5.89 12.75 3.75
C GLY A 30 -7.27 12.23 3.38
N THR A 31 -7.97 12.98 2.52
CA THR A 31 -9.38 12.72 2.21
C THR A 31 -9.61 12.51 0.69
N PRO A 32 -9.02 11.51 0.02
CA PRO A 32 -8.12 10.46 0.52
C PRO A 32 -6.63 10.78 0.30
N ALA A 33 -5.74 10.20 1.12
CA ALA A 33 -4.32 10.15 0.80
C ALA A 33 -4.10 9.25 -0.43
N ARG A 34 -3.11 9.57 -1.25
CA ARG A 34 -2.75 8.85 -2.48
C ARG A 34 -1.27 8.51 -2.48
N PHE A 35 -0.92 7.31 -2.91
CA PHE A 35 0.45 6.92 -3.17
C PHE A 35 0.61 6.38 -4.59
N SER A 36 1.79 6.56 -5.15
CA SER A 36 2.18 6.04 -6.45
C SER A 36 3.61 5.53 -6.34
N ASP A 37 3.86 4.30 -6.78
CA ASP A 37 5.15 3.64 -6.74
C ASP A 37 5.41 2.92 -8.07
N VAL A 38 6.69 2.64 -8.33
CA VAL A 38 7.09 1.80 -9.46
C VAL A 38 7.84 0.61 -8.89
N THR A 39 7.22 -0.57 -8.99
CA THR A 39 7.82 -1.84 -8.54
C THR A 39 9.18 -2.07 -9.22
N PRO A 40 10.06 -2.90 -8.62
CA PRO A 40 11.33 -3.28 -9.25
C PRO A 40 11.17 -3.92 -10.65
N LYS A 41 9.98 -4.44 -10.97
CA LYS A 41 9.63 -5.02 -12.28
C LYS A 41 9.13 -3.97 -13.29
N GLY A 42 9.16 -2.67 -12.95
CA GLY A 42 8.70 -1.58 -13.80
C GLY A 42 7.18 -1.41 -13.87
N ARG A 43 6.42 -2.08 -13.00
CA ARG A 43 4.95 -1.92 -12.95
C ARG A 43 4.59 -0.76 -12.04
N LYS A 44 3.69 0.10 -12.51
CA LYS A 44 3.12 1.20 -11.74
C LYS A 44 2.08 0.66 -10.76
N VAL A 45 2.24 1.04 -9.51
CA VAL A 45 1.33 0.75 -8.41
C VAL A 45 0.79 2.09 -7.93
N ASP A 46 -0.51 2.29 -8.07
CA ASP A 46 -1.19 3.44 -7.53
C ASP A 46 -2.11 2.97 -6.41
N GLY A 47 -2.26 3.73 -5.35
CA GLY A 47 -3.26 3.41 -4.35
C GLY A 47 -3.68 4.60 -3.52
N HIS A 48 -4.76 4.43 -2.80
CA HIS A 48 -5.36 5.47 -1.98
C HIS A 48 -6.00 4.88 -0.73
N ALA A 49 -6.01 5.66 0.35
CA ALA A 49 -6.61 5.30 1.62
C ALA A 49 -6.84 6.57 2.46
N ALA A 50 -7.67 6.48 3.50
CA ALA A 50 -7.81 7.55 4.47
C ALA A 50 -6.52 7.76 5.28
N HIS A 51 -5.88 6.66 5.68
CA HIS A 51 -4.64 6.65 6.44
C HIS A 51 -3.60 5.75 5.78
N MET A 52 -2.38 6.25 5.66
CA MET A 52 -1.22 5.51 5.19
C MET A 52 -0.12 5.54 6.21
N ARG A 53 0.54 4.42 6.45
CA ARG A 53 1.67 4.30 7.36
C ARG A 53 2.82 3.60 6.67
N TYR A 54 3.93 4.30 6.47
CA TYR A 54 5.16 3.73 5.96
C TYR A 54 6.11 3.41 7.11
N LEU A 55 6.59 2.16 7.13
CA LEU A 55 7.54 1.61 8.10
C LEU A 55 8.86 1.34 7.37
N PRO A 56 9.83 2.27 7.41
CA PRO A 56 11.09 2.12 6.67
C PRO A 56 11.91 0.90 7.11
N ALA A 57 11.86 0.55 8.39
CA ALA A 57 12.56 -0.60 8.95
C ALA A 57 12.11 -1.95 8.35
N SER A 58 10.82 -2.06 8.02
CA SER A 58 10.24 -3.26 7.40
C SER A 58 10.00 -3.09 5.91
N GLN A 59 10.19 -1.89 5.36
CA GLN A 59 9.86 -1.54 3.97
C GLN A 59 8.39 -1.85 3.63
N GLN A 60 7.48 -1.53 4.54
CA GLN A 60 6.05 -1.79 4.39
C GLN A 60 5.24 -0.51 4.40
N VAL A 61 4.26 -0.43 3.51
CA VAL A 61 3.22 0.59 3.47
C VAL A 61 1.91 -0.04 3.89
N HIS A 62 1.34 0.42 4.99
CA HIS A 62 0.03 0.02 5.47
C HIS A 62 -0.98 1.08 5.06
N LEU A 63 -2.05 0.65 4.43
CA LEU A 63 -3.15 1.47 3.94
C LEU A 63 -4.40 1.06 4.69
N ASP A 64 -5.03 2.02 5.34
CA ASP A 64 -6.17 1.79 6.24
C ASP A 64 -7.30 2.79 5.92
N GLY A 65 -8.54 2.29 5.99
CA GLY A 65 -9.74 3.10 5.78
C GLY A 65 -10.04 3.30 4.30
N ALA A 66 -10.84 2.39 3.75
CA ALA A 66 -11.19 2.33 2.32
C ALA A 66 -9.92 2.32 1.42
N ALA A 67 -9.03 1.37 1.71
CA ALA A 67 -7.80 1.23 0.96
C ALA A 67 -8.07 0.57 -0.39
N GLU A 68 -7.56 1.18 -1.45
CA GLU A 68 -7.56 0.62 -2.79
C GLU A 68 -6.18 0.73 -3.40
N LEU A 69 -5.76 -0.33 -4.08
CA LEU A 69 -4.46 -0.44 -4.73
C LEU A 69 -4.68 -1.00 -6.14
N THR A 70 -4.20 -0.27 -7.13
CA THR A 70 -4.21 -0.66 -8.53
C THR A 70 -2.78 -0.92 -9.00
N GLU A 71 -2.48 -2.17 -9.37
CA GLU A 71 -1.22 -2.55 -10.02
C GLU A 71 -1.48 -2.82 -11.51
N GLY A 72 -1.08 -1.88 -12.36
CA GLY A 72 -1.29 -1.98 -13.81
C GLY A 72 -2.78 -2.04 -14.17
N ALA A 73 -3.28 -3.24 -14.46
CA ALA A 73 -4.69 -3.47 -14.77
C ALA A 73 -5.47 -4.07 -13.59
N ASN A 74 -4.79 -4.58 -12.56
CA ASN A 74 -5.43 -5.25 -11.43
C ASN A 74 -5.78 -4.23 -10.35
N THR A 75 -7.00 -4.30 -9.81
CA THR A 75 -7.44 -3.44 -8.70
C THR A 75 -7.81 -4.30 -7.49
N PHE A 76 -7.28 -3.92 -6.33
CA PHE A 76 -7.50 -4.56 -5.03
C PHE A 76 -8.09 -3.53 -4.08
N SER A 77 -9.26 -3.81 -3.52
CA SER A 77 -9.91 -2.96 -2.54
C SER A 77 -10.17 -3.73 -1.24
N SER A 78 -9.87 -3.10 -0.11
CA SER A 78 -10.00 -3.68 1.23
C SER A 78 -10.03 -2.58 2.29
N ALA A 79 -10.56 -2.87 3.48
CA ALA A 79 -10.42 -1.94 4.60
C ALA A 79 -8.96 -1.72 5.02
N HIS A 80 -8.13 -2.74 4.82
CA HIS A 80 -6.71 -2.75 5.15
C HIS A 80 -5.91 -3.42 4.03
N ILE A 81 -4.87 -2.75 3.54
CA ILE A 81 -3.91 -3.28 2.56
C ILE A 81 -2.50 -3.05 3.10
N VAL A 82 -1.66 -4.08 3.02
CA VAL A 82 -0.23 -4.02 3.35
C VAL A 82 0.55 -4.26 2.06
N TYR A 83 1.34 -3.27 1.65
CA TYR A 83 2.23 -3.34 0.51
C TYR A 83 3.68 -3.42 0.97
N ASP A 84 4.38 -4.48 0.60
CA ASP A 84 5.81 -4.65 0.87
C ASP A 84 6.62 -4.09 -0.31
N THR A 85 7.26 -2.93 -0.11
CA THR A 85 7.98 -2.21 -1.18
C THR A 85 9.26 -2.91 -1.60
N LYS A 86 9.77 -3.84 -0.78
CA LYS A 86 10.98 -4.63 -1.07
C LYS A 86 10.69 -5.74 -2.06
N THR A 87 9.59 -6.46 -1.87
CA THR A 87 9.21 -7.64 -2.67
C THR A 87 8.16 -7.33 -3.73
N GLY A 88 7.43 -6.22 -3.58
CA GLY A 88 6.26 -5.88 -4.38
C GLY A 88 5.02 -6.70 -4.03
N VAL A 89 5.01 -7.37 -2.87
CA VAL A 89 3.86 -8.20 -2.45
C VAL A 89 2.77 -7.31 -1.87
N VAL A 90 1.54 -7.50 -2.35
CA VAL A 90 0.33 -6.84 -1.86
C VAL A 90 -0.49 -7.85 -1.06
N THR A 91 -0.73 -7.53 0.21
CA THR A 91 -1.62 -8.29 1.09
C THR A 91 -2.86 -7.46 1.38
N ALA A 92 -3.99 -7.85 0.82
CA ALA A 92 -5.27 -7.19 1.07
C ALA A 92 -6.11 -8.05 2.02
N GLY A 93 -6.59 -7.44 3.11
CA GLY A 93 -7.56 -8.03 4.03
C GLY A 93 -7.09 -8.16 5.47
N THR A 94 -8.06 -8.21 6.38
CA THR A 94 -7.93 -8.62 7.77
C THR A 94 -8.89 -9.79 8.03
N PRO A 95 -8.61 -10.68 9.01
CA PRO A 95 -9.54 -11.75 9.36
C PRO A 95 -10.93 -11.17 9.69
N GLY A 96 -11.95 -11.56 8.93
CA GLY A 96 -13.34 -11.09 9.10
C GLY A 96 -13.77 -9.95 8.17
N THR A 97 -12.89 -9.43 7.31
CA THR A 97 -13.23 -8.35 6.36
C THR A 97 -13.34 -8.89 4.92
N ARG A 98 -14.33 -8.39 4.16
CA ARG A 98 -14.47 -8.71 2.73
C ARG A 98 -13.37 -8.04 1.92
N VAL A 99 -12.70 -8.83 1.09
CA VAL A 99 -11.70 -8.37 0.12
C VAL A 99 -12.33 -8.45 -1.27
N GLU A 100 -12.21 -7.37 -2.04
CA GLU A 100 -12.61 -7.35 -3.44
C GLU A 100 -11.37 -7.23 -4.32
N ALA A 101 -11.25 -8.13 -5.29
CA ALA A 101 -10.16 -8.13 -6.25
C ALA A 101 -10.76 -8.22 -7.65
N THR A 102 -10.54 -7.18 -8.45
CA THR A 102 -10.91 -7.17 -9.87
C THR A 102 -9.67 -7.49 -10.69
N LEU A 103 -9.60 -8.72 -11.21
CA LEU A 103 -8.56 -9.13 -12.14
C LEU A 103 -9.11 -9.05 -13.57
N VAL A 104 -8.60 -8.11 -14.36
CA VAL A 104 -8.94 -8.04 -15.79
C VAL A 104 -8.10 -9.06 -16.55
N PRO A 105 -8.71 -10.01 -17.30
CA PRO A 105 -7.97 -10.98 -18.09
C PRO A 105 -7.29 -10.27 -19.26
N GLY A 106 -5.99 -10.04 -19.15
CA GLY A 106 -5.19 -9.39 -20.19
C GLY A 106 -3.69 -9.54 -19.99
N LYS A 107 -3.19 -9.56 -18.75
CA LYS A 107 -1.79 -9.94 -18.42
C LYS A 107 -1.73 -10.56 -17.04
N GLN A 108 -1.62 -11.89 -16.98
CA GLN A 108 -1.47 -12.66 -15.74
C GLN A 108 -0.22 -12.22 -14.95
N THR A 109 -0.39 -11.96 -13.65
CA THR A 109 0.56 -12.37 -12.60
C THR A 109 -0.10 -12.19 -11.22
N ALA A 110 -0.49 -13.32 -10.62
CA ALA A 110 -0.93 -13.46 -9.21
C ALA A 110 0.32 -13.64 -8.29
N PRO A 111 0.24 -13.56 -6.93
CA PRO A 111 -0.97 -13.68 -6.09
C PRO A 111 -1.16 -12.58 -5.02
N ALA A 112 -2.39 -12.08 -4.90
CA ALA A 112 -2.90 -11.61 -3.61
C ALA A 112 -3.27 -12.86 -2.81
N THR A 113 -2.46 -13.24 -1.82
CA THR A 113 -2.81 -14.31 -0.88
C THR A 113 -3.88 -13.82 0.09
N GLY A 114 -5.12 -13.72 -0.39
CA GLY A 114 -6.30 -13.68 0.46
C GLY A 114 -6.55 -15.07 1.01
N LYS A 115 -6.21 -15.29 2.28
CA LYS A 115 -6.52 -16.54 2.99
C LYS A 115 -8.03 -16.79 2.92
N PRO A 116 -8.51 -17.90 2.33
CA PRO A 116 -9.90 -18.30 2.48
C PRO A 116 -10.09 -18.77 3.93
N ALA A 117 -11.08 -18.22 4.63
CA ALA A 117 -11.48 -18.71 5.95
C ALA A 117 -12.30 -20.02 5.79
N PRO A 118 -12.17 -20.97 6.74
CA PRO A 118 -12.80 -22.30 6.68
C PRO A 118 -14.31 -22.29 6.89
#